data_AF-A0A936XG70-F1
#
_entry.id   AF-A0A936XG70-F1
#
_cell.length_a   1.000
_cell.length_b   1.000
_cell.length_c   1.000
_cell.angle_alpha   90.00
_cell.angle_beta   90.00
_cell.angle_gamma   90.00
#
_symmetry.space_group_name_H-M   'P 1'
#
loop_
_entity.id
_entity.type
_entity.pdbx_description
1 polymer ?
#
loop_
_entity_poly.entity_id
_entity_poly.type
_entity_poly.pdbx_seq_one_letter_code
_entity_poly.pdbx_strand_id
1 'polypeptide(L)' 'MSSCEKTVQFKLDDVTPKLVVEGSIENGQAPFIYLSRSLDYYSKIDQAVLQSSFVHNAVVTVSNGTKTH' A
#
# COMPACT_ATOMS: atom_id res chain seq x y z
N MET A 1 -15.84 -34.04 30.62
CA MET A 1 -14.97 -33.16 29.82
C MET A 1 -15.77 -32.70 28.61
N SER A 2 -16.44 -31.55 28.69
CA SER A 2 -17.11 -30.96 27.53
C SER A 2 -16.37 -29.68 27.17
N SER A 3 -15.52 -29.77 26.15
CA SER A 3 -15.01 -28.58 25.47
C SER A 3 -16.14 -28.06 24.58
N CYS A 4 -16.82 -26.99 25.01
CA CYS A 4 -17.68 -26.21 24.12
C CYS A 4 -16.77 -25.36 23.23
N GLU A 5 -16.21 -25.97 22.19
CA GLU A 5 -15.52 -25.20 21.17
C GLU A 5 -16.56 -24.48 20.31
N LYS A 6 -16.53 -23.15 20.33
CA LYS A 6 -17.41 -22.32 19.51
C LYS A 6 -16.74 -22.11 18.17
N THR A 7 -17.26 -22.72 17.11
CA THR A 7 -16.77 -22.48 15.75
C THR A 7 -17.01 -21.01 15.38
N VAL A 8 -15.94 -20.22 15.35
CA VAL A 8 -15.97 -18.83 14.86
C VAL A 8 -15.71 -18.86 13.36
N GLN A 9 -16.73 -18.58 12.55
CA GLN A 9 -16.57 -18.38 11.11
C GLN A 9 -16.34 -16.90 10.85
N PHE A 10 -15.10 -16.54 10.50
CA PHE A 10 -14.78 -15.20 10.03
C PHE A 10 -15.17 -15.10 8.56
N LYS A 11 -16.15 -14.25 8.25
CA LYS A 11 -16.34 -13.76 6.87
C LYS A 11 -15.40 -12.58 6.70
N LEU A 12 -14.36 -12.79 5.89
CA LEU A 12 -13.45 -11.73 5.50
C LEU A 12 -14.11 -10.94 4.38
N ASP A 13 -14.27 -9.64 4.59
CA ASP A 13 -14.71 -8.74 3.54
C ASP A 13 -13.57 -8.52 2.54
N ASP A 14 -13.88 -8.60 1.25
CA ASP A 14 -12.90 -8.35 0.20
C ASP A 14 -12.59 -6.85 0.16
N VAL A 15 -11.35 -6.49 0.48
CA VAL A 15 -10.92 -5.09 0.57
C VAL A 15 -10.38 -4.61 -0.76
N THR A 16 -11.00 -3.59 -1.34
CA THR A 16 -10.48 -2.98 -2.56
C THR A 16 -9.11 -2.32 -2.30
N PRO A 17 -8.06 -2.64 -3.08
CA PRO A 17 -6.74 -2.06 -2.90
C PRO A 17 -6.75 -0.54 -2.99
N LYS A 18 -6.21 0.13 -1.97
CA LYS A 18 -6.07 1.59 -1.89
C LYS A 18 -4.71 2.03 -2.43
N LEU A 19 -4.64 3.21 -3.02
CA LEU A 19 -3.38 3.84 -3.40
C LEU A 19 -2.65 4.32 -2.13
N VAL A 20 -1.39 3.94 -2.00
CA VAL A 20 -0.49 4.36 -0.93
C VAL A 20 0.56 5.28 -1.53
N VAL A 21 0.74 6.43 -0.90
CA VAL A 21 1.73 7.44 -1.29
C VAL A 21 2.75 7.52 -0.16
N GLU A 22 3.97 7.10 -0.43
CA GLU A 22 5.09 7.22 0.49
C GLU A 22 6.11 8.19 -0.10
N GLY A 23 6.68 9.05 0.72
CA GLY A 23 7.65 10.02 0.22
C GLY A 23 8.65 10.45 1.28
N SER A 24 9.88 10.68 0.85
CA SER A 24 10.93 11.30 1.64
C SER A 24 11.33 12.64 1.03
N ILE A 25 11.47 13.64 1.89
CA ILE A 25 11.89 14.99 1.51
C ILE A 25 13.04 15.38 2.43
N GLU A 26 14.21 15.55 1.84
CA GLU A 26 15.42 15.97 2.53
C GLU A 26 15.91 17.32 2.00
N ASN A 27 16.52 18.13 2.88
CA ASN A 27 17.01 19.44 2.49
C ASN A 27 18.13 19.34 1.46
N GLY A 28 18.01 20.13 0.39
CA GLY A 28 19.01 20.16 -0.70
C GLY A 28 18.91 19.01 -1.69
N GLN A 29 17.93 18.10 -1.53
CA GLN A 29 17.67 17.01 -2.46
C GLN A 29 16.29 17.14 -3.12
N ALA A 30 16.11 16.46 -4.25
CA ALA A 30 14.81 16.35 -4.87
C ALA A 30 13.88 15.46 -4.01
N PRO A 31 12.58 15.75 -3.96
CA PRO A 31 11.62 14.88 -3.27
C PRO A 31 11.59 13.51 -3.95
N PHE A 32 11.47 12.47 -3.14
CA PHE A 32 11.44 11.10 -3.63
C PHE A 32 10.14 10.43 -3.22
N ILE A 33 9.36 9.98 -4.20
CA ILE A 33 8.00 9.49 -4.00
C ILE A 33 7.87 8.07 -4.54
N TYR A 34 7.29 7.19 -3.72
CA TYR A 34 6.90 5.84 -4.05
C TYR A 34 5.38 5.70 -4.05
N LEU A 35 4.87 5.04 -5.09
CA LEU A 35 3.45 4.74 -5.22
C LEU A 35 3.25 3.23 -5.26
N SER A 36 2.40 2.74 -4.36
CA SER A 36 2.01 1.33 -4.31
C SER A 36 0.52 1.17 -4.02
N ARG A 37 0.02 -0.06 -4.13
CA ARG A 37 -1.34 -0.42 -3.73
C ARG A 37 -1.29 -1.24 -2.45
N SER A 38 -2.24 -0.98 -1.54
CA SER A 38 -2.37 -1.76 -0.32
C SER A 38 -2.66 -3.23 -0.66
N LEU A 39 -1.97 -4.14 0.03
CA LEU A 39 -2.18 -5.57 -0.11
C LEU A 39 -3.15 -6.07 0.96
N ASP A 40 -3.92 -7.09 0.60
CA ASP A 40 -4.83 -7.71 1.54
C ASP A 40 -4.05 -8.50 2.61
N TYR A 41 -4.50 -8.43 3.86
CA TYR A 41 -3.78 -8.99 5.02
C TYR A 41 -3.60 -10.50 4.90
N TYR A 42 -4.57 -11.19 4.30
CA TYR A 42 -4.55 -12.65 4.12
C TYR A 42 -4.00 -13.08 2.75
N SER A 43 -3.53 -12.14 1.93
CA SER A 43 -2.96 -12.47 0.63
C SER A 43 -1.64 -13.24 0.80
N LYS A 44 -1.42 -14.23 -0.07
CA LYS A 44 -0.11 -14.87 -0.18
C LYS A 44 0.83 -13.89 -0.86
N ILE A 45 1.80 -13.39 -0.10
CA ILE A 45 2.84 -12.52 -0.62
C ILE A 45 3.86 -13.36 -1.38
N ASP A 46 3.96 -13.15 -2.68
CA ASP A 46 5.03 -13.65 -3.53
C ASP A 46 5.69 -12.50 -4.30
N GLN A 47 6.78 -12.81 -5.01
CA GLN A 47 7.54 -11.80 -5.74
C GLN A 47 6.71 -11.12 -6.84
N ALA A 48 5.83 -11.85 -7.53
CA ALA A 48 5.02 -11.29 -8.61
C ALA A 48 3.97 -10.32 -8.06
N VAL A 49 3.30 -10.68 -6.96
CA VAL A 49 2.34 -9.83 -6.25
C VAL A 49 3.01 -8.55 -5.77
N LEU A 50 4.20 -8.64 -5.17
CA LEU A 50 4.96 -7.46 -4.72
C LEU A 50 5.33 -6.54 -5.89
N GLN A 51 5.86 -7.08 -6.99
CA GLN A 51 6.22 -6.27 -8.16
C GLN A 51 4.99 -5.58 -8.79
N SER A 52 3.86 -6.29 -8.85
CA SER A 52 2.60 -5.74 -9.37
C SER A 52 1.95 -4.68 -8.47
N SER A 53 2.34 -4.62 -7.19
CA SER A 53 1.80 -3.65 -6.24
C SER A 53 2.28 -2.23 -6.50
N PHE A 54 3.43 -2.06 -7.18
CA PHE A 54 3.98 -0.74 -7.52
C PHE A 54 3.24 -0.12 -8.70
N VAL A 55 2.97 1.18 -8.59
CA VAL A 55 2.36 1.95 -9.67
C VAL A 55 3.45 2.46 -10.61
N HIS A 56 3.39 2.03 -11.87
CA HIS A 56 4.36 2.38 -12.90
C HIS A 56 3.80 3.48 -13.81
N ASN A 57 4.69 4.29 -14.40
CA ASN A 57 4.36 5.37 -15.34
C ASN A 57 3.42 6.44 -14.76
N ALA A 58 3.43 6.64 -13.45
CA ALA A 58 2.69 7.73 -12.82
C ALA A 58 3.43 9.06 -13.03
N VAL A 59 2.67 10.11 -13.33
CA VAL A 59 3.17 11.48 -13.27
C VAL A 59 2.89 12.00 -11.86
N VAL A 60 3.96 12.28 -11.12
CA VAL A 60 3.90 12.83 -9.75
C VAL A 60 4.37 14.27 -9.78
N THR A 61 3.70 15.13 -9.05
CA THR A 61 4.01 16.55 -8.96
C THR A 61 3.95 16.97 -7.50
N VAL A 62 5.06 17.48 -6.98
CA VAL A 62 5.21 17.90 -5.58
C VAL A 62 5.37 19.40 -5.54
N SER A 63 4.44 20.09 -4.90
CA SER A 63 4.49 21.56 -4.76
C SER A 63 4.62 21.97 -3.30
N ASN A 64 5.47 22.96 -3.04
CA ASN A 64 5.53 23.65 -1.74
C ASN A 64 4.72 24.95 -1.72
N GLY A 65 3.87 25.17 -2.74
CA GLY A 65 3.06 26.38 -2.92
C GLY A 65 3.78 27.54 -3.62
N THR A 66 5.11 27.50 -3.78
CA THR A 66 5.90 28.50 -4.53
C THR A 66 6.69 27.89 -5.69
N LYS A 67 7.12 26.62 -5.54
CA LYS A 67 7.83 25.84 -6.54
C LYS A 67 7.17 24.47 -6.66
N THR A 68 7.18 23.94 -7.87
CA THR A 68 6.63 22.64 -8.22
C THR A 68 7.74 21.79 -8.83
N HIS A 69 7.94 20.60 -8.27
CA HIS A 69 8.95 19.61 -8.64
C HIS A 69 8.31 18.34 -9.17
#